data_AF-A0A1I6QCV3-F1
#
_entry.id   AF-A0A1I6QCV3-F1
#
_cell.length_a   1.000
_cell.length_b   1.000
_cell.length_c   1.000
_cell.angle_alpha   90.00
_cell.angle_beta   90.00
_cell.angle_gamma   90.00
#
_symmetry.space_group_name_H-M   'P 1'
#
loop_
_entity.id
_entity.type
_entity.pdbx_description
1 polymer ?
#
loop_
_entity_poly.entity_id
_entity_poly.type
_entity_poly.pdbx_seq_one_letter_code
_entity_poly.pdbx_strand_id
1 'polypeptide(L)'
;MLPDSYRVGPHTFTASEIQFIIIKGYFKPCVGLQLFNKKKTPLYMRVKFQDQKQEDMMMKEIKAMAEKHQIPVKRGYGVVQL
;
A
#
# COMPACT_ATOMS: atom_id res chain seq x y z
N MET A 1 -14.73 0.10 13.06
CA MET A 1 -14.94 0.40 11.63
C MET A 1 -13.56 0.50 10.98
N LEU A 2 -13.31 -0.27 9.93
CA LEU A 2 -12.07 -0.13 9.15
C LEU A 2 -12.18 1.13 8.28
N PRO A 3 -11.08 1.87 8.08
CA PRO A 3 -11.16 3.18 7.43
C PRO A 3 -11.42 3.03 5.92
N ASP A 4 -12.36 3.81 5.38
CA ASP A 4 -12.61 3.97 3.93
C ASP A 4 -11.48 4.74 3.22
N SER A 5 -10.47 5.13 3.98
CA SER A 5 -9.32 5.87 3.52
C SER A 5 -8.03 5.31 4.12
N TYR A 6 -6.94 5.45 3.38
CA TYR A 6 -5.62 5.04 3.78
C TYR A 6 -4.72 6.26 3.88
N ARG A 7 -4.06 6.43 5.03
CA ARG A 7 -3.17 7.55 5.27
C ARG A 7 -1.71 7.13 5.06
N VAL A 8 -1.01 7.88 4.22
CA VAL A 8 0.45 7.78 4.03
C VAL A 8 1.08 9.13 4.33
N GLY A 9 1.72 9.24 5.49
CA GLY A 9 2.29 10.50 5.96
C GLY A 9 1.22 11.61 6.06
N PRO A 10 1.41 12.77 5.39
CA PRO A 10 0.43 13.86 5.39
C PRO A 10 -0.74 13.63 4.41
N HIS A 11 -0.69 12.60 3.58
CA HIS A 11 -1.69 12.36 2.54
C HIS A 11 -2.70 11.28 2.97
N THR A 12 -3.96 11.51 2.64
CA THR A 12 -5.06 10.56 2.82
C THR A 12 -5.65 10.25 1.46
N PHE A 13 -5.87 8.97 1.16
CA PHE A 13 -6.45 8.48 -0.10
C PHE A 13 -7.69 7.67 0.21
N THR A 14 -8.78 7.90 -0.50
CA THR A 14 -9.98 7.06 -0.37
C THR A 14 -9.81 5.76 -1.17
N ALA A 15 -10.52 4.72 -0.77
CA ALA A 15 -10.51 3.44 -1.48
C ALA A 15 -10.85 3.58 -2.98
N SER A 16 -11.74 4.50 -3.34
CA SER A 16 -12.17 4.76 -4.73
C SER A 16 -11.06 5.36 -5.62
N GLU A 17 -10.04 5.97 -5.04
CA GLU A 17 -8.91 6.53 -5.80
C GLU A 17 -7.88 5.44 -6.15
N ILE A 18 -7.88 4.32 -5.42
CA ILE A 18 -6.86 3.28 -5.49
C ILE A 18 -7.24 2.26 -6.56
N GLN A 19 -6.40 2.16 -7.59
CA GLN A 19 -6.54 1.16 -8.65
C GLN A 19 -6.04 -0.22 -8.19
N PHE A 20 -4.89 -0.26 -7.50
CA PHE A 20 -4.35 -1.48 -6.88
C PHE A 20 -3.26 -1.14 -5.85
N ILE A 21 -2.99 -2.10 -4.97
CA ILE A 21 -1.94 -2.02 -3.96
C ILE A 21 -0.77 -2.91 -4.41
N ILE A 22 0.45 -2.39 -4.34
CA ILE A 22 1.67 -3.15 -4.63
C ILE A 22 2.42 -3.39 -3.32
N ILE A 23 2.76 -4.65 -3.05
CA ILE A 23 3.68 -5.04 -1.99
C ILE A 23 4.99 -5.50 -2.64
N LYS A 24 6.11 -4.82 -2.34
CA LYS A 24 7.45 -5.15 -2.87
C LYS A 24 8.38 -5.59 -1.75
N GLY A 25 9.19 -6.63 -1.99
CA GLY A 25 10.17 -7.13 -1.03
C GLY A 25 9.60 -8.18 -0.08
N TYR A 26 10.44 -9.14 0.33
CA TYR A 26 10.06 -10.26 1.21
C TYR A 26 10.58 -10.05 2.64
N PHE A 27 11.85 -9.65 2.78
CA PHE A 27 12.45 -9.16 4.02
C PHE A 27 12.36 -7.62 3.99
N LYS A 28 11.51 -7.01 4.81
CA LYS A 28 11.18 -5.56 4.80
C LYS A 28 10.36 -5.13 3.59
N PRO A 29 9.11 -5.60 3.47
CA PRO A 29 8.21 -5.15 2.43
C PRO A 29 8.07 -3.62 2.41
N CYS A 30 7.80 -3.08 1.23
CA CYS A 30 7.32 -1.72 1.04
C CYS A 30 5.95 -1.82 0.38
N VAL A 31 5.00 -1.03 0.88
CA VAL A 31 3.67 -0.94 0.29
C VAL A 31 3.49 0.37 -0.45
N GLY A 32 3.06 0.26 -1.70
CA GLY A 32 2.73 1.38 -2.56
C GLY A 32 1.29 1.34 -3.02
N LEU A 33 0.66 2.51 -3.12
CA LEU A 33 -0.68 2.68 -3.67
C LEU A 33 -0.63 3.20 -5.10
N GLN A 34 -1.15 2.41 -6.04
CA GLN A 34 -1.36 2.87 -7.41
C GLN A 34 -2.75 3.52 -7.53
N LEU A 35 -2.79 4.76 -8.00
CA LEU A 35 -4.05 5.50 -8.23
C LEU A 35 -4.49 5.39 -9.69
N PHE A 36 -5.81 5.46 -9.94
CA PHE A 36 -6.37 5.38 -11.31
C PHE A 36 -5.88 6.50 -12.24
N ASN A 37 -5.63 7.69 -11.70
CA ASN A 37 -5.25 8.87 -12.47
C ASN A 37 -3.72 9.06 -12.61
N LYS A 38 -2.89 8.09 -12.17
CA LYS A 38 -1.42 8.21 -12.23
C LYS A 38 -0.78 7.08 -13.02
N LYS A 39 0.22 7.41 -13.85
CA LYS A 39 0.97 6.41 -14.64
C LYS A 39 1.94 5.55 -13.82
N LYS A 40 2.36 6.01 -12.64
CA LYS A 40 3.30 5.31 -11.74
C LYS A 40 2.88 5.51 -10.30
N THR A 41 3.20 4.54 -9.44
CA THR A 41 3.03 4.63 -7.98
C THR A 41 3.93 5.74 -7.45
N PRO A 42 3.37 6.84 -6.91
CA PRO A 42 4.18 7.94 -6.43
C PRO A 42 5.10 7.51 -5.28
N LEU A 43 6.34 8.02 -5.26
CA LEU A 43 7.34 7.68 -4.25
C LEU A 43 6.88 8.01 -2.83
N TYR A 44 6.17 9.12 -2.65
CA TYR A 44 5.61 9.55 -1.37
C TYR A 44 4.43 8.68 -0.89
N MET A 45 3.91 7.79 -1.75
CA MET A 45 2.86 6.81 -1.40
C MET A 45 3.45 5.45 -1.03
N ARG A 46 4.77 5.39 -0.80
CA ARG A 46 5.46 4.18 -0.33
C ARG A 46 5.65 4.24 1.17
N VAL A 47 5.13 3.24 1.87
CA VAL A 47 5.37 3.07 3.31
C VAL A 47 6.60 2.19 3.50
N LYS A 48 7.58 2.71 4.24
CA LYS A 48 8.64 1.92 4.88
C LYS A 48 8.25 1.73 6.34
N PHE A 49 8.31 0.49 6.81
CA PHE A 49 8.01 0.17 8.20
C PHE A 49 9.20 0.49 9.10
N GLN A 50 8.93 1.07 10.26
CA GLN A 50 9.95 1.38 11.27
C GLN A 50 10.37 0.12 12.04
N ASP A 51 9.40 -0.75 12.34
CA ASP A 51 9.59 -2.02 13.03
C ASP A 51 8.58 -3.07 12.55
N GLN A 52 8.79 -4.32 12.97
CA GLN A 52 7.98 -5.47 12.58
C GLN A 52 6.53 -5.39 13.10
N LYS A 53 6.30 -4.80 14.27
CA LYS A 53 4.95 -4.68 14.84
C LYS A 53 4.10 -3.70 14.04
N GLN A 54 4.71 -2.58 13.63
CA GLN A 54 4.08 -1.62 12.73
C GLN A 54 3.80 -2.25 11.36
N GLU A 55 4.75 -3.01 10.82
CA GLU A 55 4.57 -3.76 9.57
C GLU A 55 3.34 -4.68 9.63
N ASP A 56 3.25 -5.53 10.66
CA ASP A 56 2.15 -6.49 10.82
C ASP A 56 0.79 -5.80 10.94
N MET A 57 0.70 -4.74 11.76
CA MET A 57 -0.52 -3.94 11.91
C MET A 57 -0.95 -3.31 10.58
N MET A 58 -0.04 -2.60 9.91
CA MET A 58 -0.37 -1.93 8.65
C MET A 58 -0.72 -2.94 7.55
N MET A 59 -0.07 -4.12 7.52
CA MET A 59 -0.42 -5.17 6.55
C MET A 59 -1.80 -5.74 6.79
N LYS A 60 -2.20 -5.90 8.06
CA LYS A 60 -3.55 -6.33 8.39
C LYS A 60 -4.59 -5.30 7.95
N GLU A 61 -4.37 -4.01 8.23
CA GLU A 61 -5.28 -2.94 7.84
C GLU A 61 -5.40 -2.79 6.32
N ILE A 62 -4.27 -2.80 5.61
CA ILE A 62 -4.24 -2.69 4.14
C ILE A 62 -4.98 -3.85 3.49
N LYS A 63 -4.74 -5.08 3.94
CA LYS A 63 -5.42 -6.26 3.39
C LYS A 63 -6.92 -6.20 3.65
N ALA A 64 -7.33 -5.81 4.85
CA ALA A 64 -8.75 -5.70 5.21
C ALA A 64 -9.48 -4.61 4.40
N MET A 65 -8.83 -3.46 4.17
CA MET A 65 -9.35 -2.41 3.30
C MET A 65 -9.44 -2.87 1.85
N ALA A 66 -8.39 -3.55 1.35
CA ALA A 66 -8.37 -4.08 -0.01
C ALA A 66 -9.47 -5.12 -0.24
N GLU A 67 -9.69 -6.03 0.72
CA GLU A 67 -10.77 -7.03 0.66
C GLU A 67 -12.15 -6.37 0.66
N LYS A 68 -12.41 -5.47 1.61
CA LYS A 68 -13.69 -4.76 1.74
C LYS A 68 -14.07 -4.00 0.46
N HIS A 69 -13.10 -3.34 -0.17
CA HIS A 69 -13.31 -2.49 -1.34
C HIS A 69 -12.97 -3.17 -2.66
N GLN A 70 -12.67 -4.48 -2.65
CA GLN A 70 -12.29 -5.26 -3.83
C GLN A 70 -11.10 -4.68 -4.61
N ILE A 71 -10.16 -4.05 -3.89
CA ILE A 71 -8.95 -3.48 -4.47
C ILE A 71 -7.93 -4.61 -4.69
N PRO A 72 -7.41 -4.81 -5.91
CA PRO A 72 -6.41 -5.83 -6.16
C PRO A 72 -5.11 -5.57 -5.38
N VAL A 73 -4.59 -6.61 -4.72
CA VAL A 73 -3.25 -6.60 -4.11
C VAL A 73 -2.28 -7.40 -4.97
N LYS A 74 -1.26 -6.73 -5.50
CA LYS A 74 -0.23 -7.33 -6.35
C LYS A 74 1.07 -7.47 -5.60
N ARG A 75 1.70 -8.65 -5.67
CA ARG A 75 3.09 -8.83 -5.25
C ARG A 75 4.00 -8.38 -6.40
N GLY A 76 4.78 -7.34 -6.16
CA GLY A 76 5.83 -6.94 -7.11
C GLY A 76 7.02 -7.87 -6.96
N TYR A 77 7.12 -8.90 -7.79
CA TYR A 77 8.38 -9.60 -8.01
C TYR A 77 9.29 -8.69 -8.84
N GLY A 78 10.44 -8.30 -8.30
CA GLY A 78 11.39 -7.47 -9.04
C GLY A 78 12.34 -6.73 -8.13
N VAL A 79 13.56 -7.24 -8.06
CA VAL A 79 14.77 -6.55 -7.57
C VAL A 79 14.82 -5.18 -8.23
N VAL A 80 14.76 -4.10 -7.45
CA VAL A 80 15.24 -2.80 -7.94
C VAL A 80 16.73 -2.82 -7.65
N GLN A 81 17.52 -3.30 -8.61
CA GLN A 81 18.93 -2.93 -8.69
C GLN A 81 18.94 -1.43 -8.97
N LEU A 82 19.52 -0.66 -8.04
CA LEU A 82 20.17 0.59 -8.36
C LEU A 82 21.64 0.26 -8.64
#